data_AF-A0A7C6ERG8-F1
#
_entry.id   AF-A0A7C6ERG8-F1
#
_cell.length_a   1.000
_cell.length_b   1.000
_cell.length_c   1.000
_cell.angle_alpha   90.00
_cell.angle_beta   90.00
_cell.angle_gamma   90.00
#
_symmetry.space_group_name_H-M   'P 1'
#
loop_
_entity.id
_entity.type
_entity.pdbx_description
1 polymer ?
#
loop_
_entity_poly.entity_id
_entity_poly.type
_entity_poly.pdbx_seq_one_letter_code
_entity_poly.pdbx_strand_id
1 'polypeptide(L)' 'MEKPEVSKNFIEEIIDEELRSGYIKEVYTRFPPEPNGYLHIGHAKSICLNFGLKEKYNGK' A
#
# COMPACT_ATOMS: atom_id res chain seq x y z
N MET A 1 -27.57 -0.58 -7.37
CA MET A 1 -26.24 -0.62 -8.02
C MET A 1 -25.38 -1.52 -7.16
N GLU A 2 -25.03 -2.72 -7.63
CA GLU A 2 -24.02 -3.55 -6.98
C GLU A 2 -22.71 -2.76 -6.96
N LYS A 3 -22.13 -2.57 -5.78
CA LYS A 3 -20.76 -2.08 -5.68
C LYS A 3 -19.87 -3.19 -6.23
N PRO A 4 -18.99 -2.91 -7.20
CA PRO A 4 -18.06 -3.93 -7.67
C PRO A 4 -17.26 -4.42 -6.46
N GLU A 5 -17.25 -5.73 -6.25
CA GLU A 5 -16.46 -6.35 -5.19
C GLU A 5 -14.99 -6.20 -5.58
N VAL A 6 -14.35 -5.15 -5.05
CA VAL A 6 -12.92 -4.91 -5.29
C VAL A 6 -12.17 -5.98 -4.51
N SER A 7 -11.69 -7.00 -5.21
CA SER A 7 -10.80 -8.02 -4.66
C SER A 7 -9.62 -7.32 -3.99
N LYS A 8 -9.45 -7.57 -2.68
CA LYS A 8 -8.30 -7.08 -1.93
C LYS A 8 -7.05 -7.78 -2.45
N ASN A 9 -5.94 -7.05 -2.55
CA ASN A 9 -4.66 -7.68 -2.80
C ASN A 9 -4.11 -8.29 -1.49
N PHE A 10 -3.23 -9.28 -1.59
CA PHE A 10 -2.71 -10.00 -0.42
C PHE A 10 -1.98 -9.10 0.61
N ILE A 11 -1.44 -7.95 0.19
CA ILE A 11 -0.77 -7.00 1.11
C ILE A 11 -1.80 -6.34 2.03
N GLU A 12 -2.99 -6.02 1.50
CA GLU A 12 -4.10 -5.47 2.29
C GLU A 12 -4.62 -6.48 3.32
N GLU A 13 -4.68 -7.76 2.95
CA GLU A 13 -5.09 -8.83 3.87
C GLU A 13 -4.13 -8.94 5.06
N ILE A 14 -2.82 -8.87 4.79
CA ILE A 14 -1.78 -8.86 5.84
C ILE A 14 -1.91 -7.63 6.73
N ILE A 15 -2.04 -6.43 6.14
CA ILE A 15 -2.21 -5.19 6.91
C ILE A 15 -3.45 -5.25 7.81
N ASP A 16 -4.58 -5.73 7.28
CA ASP A 16 -5.83 -5.88 8.04
C ASP A 16 -5.65 -6.85 9.23
N GLU A 17 -4.93 -7.95 9.03
CA GLU A 17 -4.65 -8.93 10.09
C GLU A 17 -3.71 -8.37 11.16
N GLU A 18 -2.65 -7.67 10.76
CA GLU A 18 -1.70 -7.07 11.70
C GLU A 18 -2.32 -5.92 12.52
N LEU A 19 -3.17 -5.10 11.90
CA LEU A 19 -3.95 -4.08 12.62
C LEU A 19 -4.95 -4.72 13.58
N ARG A 20 -5.64 -5.79 13.16
CA ARG A 20 -6.64 -6.49 13.99
C ARG A 20 -6.01 -7.20 15.19
N SER A 21 -4.86 -7.84 14.98
CA SER A 21 -4.09 -8.49 16.05
C SER A 21 -3.43 -7.48 16.99
N GLY A 22 -3.34 -6.21 16.59
CA GLY A 22 -2.66 -5.15 17.34
C GLY A 22 -1.14 -5.24 17.25
N TYR A 23 -0.60 -6.05 16.33
CA TYR A 23 0.83 -6.15 16.07
C TYR A 23 1.41 -4.81 15.61
N ILE A 24 0.67 -4.11 14.74
CA ILE A 24 0.94 -2.71 14.37
C ILE A 24 -0.24 -1.82 14.78
N LYS A 25 0.05 -0.57 15.10
CA LYS A 25 -0.96 0.45 15.45
C LYS A 25 -1.33 1.38 14.30
N GLU A 26 -0.43 1.50 13.33
CA GLU A 26 -0.52 2.44 12.22
C GLU A 26 0.34 1.91 11.06
N VAL A 27 -0.10 2.15 9.82
CA VAL A 27 0.58 1.69 8.61
C VAL A 27 1.65 2.71 8.22
N TYR A 28 2.87 2.24 7.96
CA TYR A 28 3.97 3.06 7.43
C TYR A 28 4.46 2.44 6.12
N THR A 29 4.37 3.19 5.04
CA THR A 29 4.84 2.76 3.71
C THR A 29 5.99 3.62 3.23
N ARG A 30 6.76 3.14 2.26
CA ARG A 30 7.84 3.94 1.65
C ARG A 30 8.14 3.48 0.25
N PHE A 31 8.44 4.43 -0.62
CA PHE A 31 8.99 4.21 -1.95
C PHE A 31 10.45 4.68 -1.98
N PRO A 32 11.44 3.77 -1.85
CA PRO A 32 12.86 4.12 -1.74
C PRO A 32 13.64 3.80 -3.03
N PRO A 33 13.45 4.53 -4.15
CA PRO A 33 14.28 4.33 -5.33
C PRO A 33 15.72 4.77 -5.04
N GLU A 34 16.69 4.11 -5.66
CA GLU A 34 18.07 4.59 -5.62
C GLU A 34 18.18 5.89 -6.46
N PRO A 35 18.90 6.93 -5.99
CA PRO A 35 19.03 8.20 -6.68
C PRO A 35 20.09 8.13 -7.81
N ASN A 36 20.11 7.04 -8.58
CA ASN A 36 21.11 6.75 -9.60
C ASN A 36 20.53 6.55 -11.01
N GLY A 37 19.22 6.80 -11.20
CA GLY A 37 18.57 6.64 -12.50
C GLY A 37 17.20 7.32 -12.60
N TYR A 38 16.65 7.36 -13.81
CA TYR A 38 15.30 7.86 -14.05
C TYR A 38 14.25 6.79 -13.78
N LEU A 39 13.13 7.22 -13.20
CA LEU A 39 11.97 6.35 -13.03
C LEU A 39 11.32 6.04 -14.39
N HIS A 40 11.10 4.76 -14.67
CA HIS A 40 10.26 4.29 -15.77
C HIS A 40 8.88 3.79 -15.28
N ILE A 41 8.01 3.40 -16.21
CA ILE A 41 6.60 2.98 -15.95
C ILE A 41 6.44 1.88 -14.88
N GLY A 42 7.45 1.04 -14.67
CA GLY A 42 7.43 0.01 -13.63
C GLY A 42 7.36 0.61 -12.21
N HIS A 43 7.99 1.77 -12.00
CA HIS A 43 7.95 2.48 -10.72
C HIS A 43 6.55 3.00 -10.40
N ALA A 44 5.72 3.29 -11.41
CA ALA A 44 4.35 3.75 -11.18
C ALA A 44 3.56 2.73 -10.35
N LYS A 45 3.78 1.43 -10.55
CA LYS A 45 3.15 0.38 -9.74
C LYS A 45 3.55 0.48 -8.26
N SER A 46 4.84 0.65 -7.98
CA SER A 46 5.34 0.76 -6.61
C SER A 46 4.90 2.05 -5.92
N ILE A 47 4.89 3.17 -6.66
CA ILE A 47 4.40 4.47 -6.18
C ILE A 47 2.91 4.36 -5.83
N CYS A 48 2.07 3.96 -6.78
CA CYS A 48 0.63 3.85 -6.54
C CYS A 48 0.30 2.86 -5.41
N LEU A 49 1.05 1.77 -5.29
CA LEU A 49 0.88 0.82 -4.21
C LEU A 49 1.21 1.43 -2.85
N ASN A 50 2.42 2.00 -2.66
CA ASN A 50 2.83 2.50 -1.35
C ASN A 50 1.99 3.71 -0.92
N PHE A 51 1.86 4.72 -1.77
CA PHE A 51 1.08 5.92 -1.43
C PHE A 51 -0.42 5.64 -1.38
N GLY A 52 -0.94 4.72 -2.20
CA GLY A 52 -2.34 4.30 -2.13
C GLY A 52 -2.66 3.51 -0.85
N LEU A 53 -1.75 2.65 -0.39
CA LEU A 53 -1.91 1.97 0.91
C LEU A 53 -1.85 2.97 2.07
N LYS A 54 -0.92 3.94 2.03
CA LYS A 54 -0.89 5.04 3.01
C LYS A 54 -2.24 5.73 3.10
N GLU A 55 -2.80 6.16 1.97
CA GLU A 55 -4.09 6.87 1.94
C GLU A 55 -5.25 5.98 2.38
N LYS A 56 -5.30 4.72 1.94
CA LYS A 56 -6.36 3.77 2.28
C LYS A 56 -6.45 3.48 3.78
N TYR A 57 -5.30 3.40 4.45
CA TYR A 57 -5.20 3.03 5.85
C TYR A 57 -4.97 4.23 6.78
N ASN A 58 -5.08 5.46 6.28
CA ASN A 58 -4.73 6.68 7.02
C ASN A 58 -3.34 6.58 7.69
N GLY A 59 -2.39 5.95 6.98
CA GLY A 59 -1.02 5.74 7.43
C GLY A 59 -0.09 6.89 7.05
N LYS A 60 1.21 6.60 7.14
CA LYS A 60 2.31 7.53 6.81
C LYS A 60 3.20 7.03 5.67
#